data_AF-A0A8I1PZJ8-F1
#
_entry.id   AF-A0A8I1PZJ8-F1
#
_cell.length_a   1.000
_cell.length_b   1.000
_cell.length_c   1.000
_cell.angle_alpha   90.00
_cell.angle_beta   90.00
_cell.angle_gamma   90.00
#
_symmetry.space_group_name_H-M   'P 1'
#
loop_
_entity.id
_entity.type
_entity.pdbx_description
1 polymer ?
#
loop_
_entity_poly.entity_id
_entity_poly.type
_entity_poly.pdbx_seq_one_letter_code
_entity_poly.pdbx_strand_id
1 'polypeptide(L)' 'MSVPQPFDPYCKRAAGEIDEIVFGAADQGVSPDAYAAMDGTFNEQTGEFACTGCYIELGMPSSAAGWKAGQLVPQPARI' A
#
# COMPACT_ATOMS: atom_id res chain seq x y z
N MET A 1 -17.52 -9.06 13.01
CA MET A 1 -17.52 -8.32 11.73
C MET A 1 -16.06 -8.25 11.32
N SER A 2 -15.66 -8.92 10.23
CA SER A 2 -14.27 -8.87 9.76
C SER A 2 -13.99 -7.48 9.20
N VAL A 3 -13.13 -6.72 9.86
CA VAL A 3 -12.66 -5.43 9.35
C VAL A 3 -11.84 -5.73 8.09
N PRO A 4 -12.13 -5.12 6.93
CA PRO A 4 -11.32 -5.33 5.74
C PRO A 4 -9.88 -4.92 6.04
N GLN A 5 -8.96 -5.88 5.93
CA GLN A 5 -7.52 -5.67 6.12
C GLN A 5 -6.98 -4.95 4.89
N PRO A 6 -6.10 -3.95 5.02
CA PRO A 6 -5.40 -3.37 3.88
C PRO A 6 -4.62 -4.48 3.15
N PHE A 7 -4.77 -4.54 1.83
CA PHE A 7 -4.24 -5.61 1.00
C PHE A 7 -3.48 -5.03 -0.17
N ASP A 8 -2.25 -5.50 -0.36
CA ASP A 8 -1.40 -5.11 -1.48
C ASP A 8 -1.62 -6.08 -2.64
N PRO A 9 -2.22 -5.65 -3.77
CA PRO A 9 -2.49 -6.52 -4.91
C PRO A 9 -1.24 -6.90 -5.72
N TYR A 10 -0.10 -6.23 -5.52
CA TYR A 10 1.14 -6.46 -6.24
C TYR A 10 1.96 -7.60 -5.63
N CYS A 11 2.14 -7.57 -4.31
CA CYS A 11 2.77 -8.68 -3.59
C CYS A 11 1.76 -9.73 -3.09
N LYS A 12 0.45 -9.47 -3.22
CA LYS A 12 -0.67 -10.34 -2.82
C LYS A 12 -0.64 -10.72 -1.34
N ARG A 13 -0.25 -9.78 -0.49
CA ARG A 13 -0.15 -9.95 0.96
C ARG A 13 -1.05 -8.93 1.66
N ALA A 14 -1.67 -9.35 2.75
CA ALA A 14 -2.33 -8.43 3.68
C ALA A 14 -1.29 -7.64 4.49
N ALA A 15 -1.68 -6.48 5.02
CA ALA A 15 -0.87 -5.66 5.91
C ALA A 15 -0.22 -6.46 7.05
N GLY A 16 -0.99 -7.33 7.72
CA GLY A 16 -0.50 -8.21 8.78
C GLY A 16 0.42 -9.35 8.33
N GLU A 17 0.58 -9.54 7.02
CA GLU A 17 1.52 -10.51 6.45
C GLU A 17 2.81 -9.84 5.98
N ILE A 18 2.92 -8.51 5.95
CA ILE A 18 4.11 -7.80 5.44
C ILE A 18 5.00 -7.42 6.62
N ASP A 19 6.23 -7.92 6.62
CA ASP A 19 7.15 -7.77 7.75
C ASP A 19 7.36 -6.29 8.16
N GLU A 20 7.58 -5.38 7.20
CA GLU A 20 7.79 -3.95 7.51
C GLU A 20 6.61 -3.30 8.23
N ILE A 21 5.38 -3.66 7.85
CA ILE A 21 4.14 -3.19 8.45
C ILE A 21 3.97 -3.81 9.84
N VAL A 22 4.24 -5.11 9.97
CA VAL A 22 4.15 -5.82 11.26
C VAL A 22 5.16 -5.26 12.26
N PHE A 23 6.40 -5.03 11.84
CA PHE A 23 7.44 -4.44 12.68
C PHE A 23 7.11 -2.99 13.05
N GLY A 24 6.68 -2.17 12.09
CA GLY A 24 6.28 -0.79 12.36
C GLY A 24 5.06 -0.69 13.28
N ALA A 25 4.08 -1.57 13.10
CA ALA A 25 2.91 -1.66 13.96
C ALA A 25 3.29 -2.04 15.40
N ALA A 26 4.20 -3.01 15.55
CA ALA A 26 4.70 -3.43 16.85
C ALA A 26 5.48 -2.31 17.56
N ASP A 27 6.32 -1.57 16.82
CA ASP A 27 7.10 -0.44 17.34
C ASP A 27 6.19 0.71 17.83
N GLN A 28 5.13 1.01 17.08
CA GLN A 28 4.16 2.05 17.44
C GLN A 28 3.06 1.56 18.40
N GLY A 29 3.00 0.27 18.72
CA GLY A 29 1.97 -0.32 19.59
C GLY A 29 0.56 -0.29 18.99
N VAL A 30 0.44 -0.34 17.66
CA VAL A 30 -0.83 -0.35 16.91
C VAL A 30 -1.02 -1.68 16.16
N SER A 31 -2.19 -1.90 15.54
CA SER A 31 -2.39 -3.06 14.67
C SER A 31 -1.74 -2.85 13.29
N PRO A 32 -1.34 -3.92 12.58
CA PRO A 32 -0.83 -3.81 11.21
C PRO A 32 -1.75 -3.04 10.25
N ASP A 33 -3.07 -3.19 10.39
CA ASP A 33 -4.03 -2.44 9.57
C ASP A 33 -3.99 -0.94 9.84
N ALA A 34 -3.93 -0.57 11.13
CA ALA A 34 -3.86 0.82 11.55
C ALA A 34 -2.52 1.43 11.11
N TYR A 35 -1.43 0.68 11.25
CA TYR A 35 -0.12 1.10 10.79
C TYR A 35 -0.09 1.30 9.28
N ALA A 36 -0.61 0.34 8.50
CA ALA A 36 -0.68 0.45 7.04
C ALA A 36 -1.45 1.70 6.58
N ALA A 37 -2.53 2.06 7.28
CA ALA A 37 -3.26 3.31 7.02
C ALA A 37 -2.46 4.58 7.32
N MET A 38 -1.42 4.50 8.17
CA MET A 38 -0.58 5.62 8.62
C MET A 38 0.79 5.69 7.91
N ASP A 39 1.28 4.58 7.34
CA ASP A 39 2.64 4.41 6.76
C ASP A 39 2.91 5.29 5.52
N GLY A 40 1.88 5.98 5.01
CA GLY A 40 1.98 6.89 3.86
C GLY A 40 1.92 6.18 2.50
N THR A 41 1.87 4.85 2.48
CA THR A 41 1.64 4.03 1.29
C THR A 41 0.18 3.58 1.14
N PHE A 42 -0.68 3.98 2.07
CA PHE A 42 -2.14 3.86 1.95
C PHE A 42 -2.74 5.11 1.34
N ASN A 43 -3.62 4.93 0.38
CA ASN A 43 -4.35 5.98 -0.27
C ASN A 43 -5.78 6.04 0.28
N GLU A 44 -6.03 6.97 1.19
CA GLU A 44 -7.34 7.16 1.82
C GLU A 44 -8.47 7.51 0.83
N GLN A 45 -8.14 8.08 -0.34
CA GLN A 45 -9.14 8.47 -1.33
C GLN A 45 -9.66 7.29 -2.15
N THR A 46 -8.81 6.31 -2.46
CA THR A 46 -9.21 5.11 -3.23
C THR A 46 -9.35 3.86 -2.37
N GLY A 47 -8.86 3.89 -1.12
CA GLY A 47 -8.79 2.76 -0.22
C GLY A 47 -7.70 1.75 -0.60
N GLU A 48 -6.74 2.14 -1.44
CA GLU A 48 -5.71 1.24 -1.95
C GLU A 48 -4.43 1.32 -1.13
N PHE A 49 -3.77 0.16 -1.04
CA PHE A 49 -2.56 -0.04 -0.26
C PHE A 49 -1.50 -0.71 -1.13
N ALA A 50 -0.24 -0.29 -0.96
CA ALA A 50 0.91 -1.07 -1.38
C ALA A 50 1.95 -1.07 -0.25
N CYS A 51 2.69 -2.16 -0.10
CA CYS A 51 3.88 -2.15 0.74
C CYS A 51 4.90 -1.14 0.17
N THR A 52 5.87 -0.73 0.99
CA THR A 52 6.91 0.23 0.58
C THR A 52 7.63 -0.26 -0.68
N GLY A 53 7.95 -1.55 -0.77
CA GLY A 53 8.57 -2.14 -1.95
C GLY A 53 7.73 -1.95 -3.22
N CYS A 54 6.47 -2.37 -3.19
CA CYS A 54 5.57 -2.24 -4.34
C CYS A 54 5.24 -0.77 -4.65
N TYR A 55 5.13 0.08 -3.64
CA TYR A 55 4.95 1.52 -3.80
C TYR A 55 6.13 2.17 -4.56
N ILE A 56 7.36 1.74 -4.27
CA ILE A 56 8.57 2.17 -4.99
C ILE A 56 8.57 1.63 -6.42
N GLU A 57 8.24 0.35 -6.63
CA GLU A 57 8.17 -0.25 -7.98
C GLU A 57 7.11 0.42 -8.87
N LEU A 58 6.05 0.95 -8.29
CA LEU A 58 5.05 1.77 -8.98
C LEU A 58 5.54 3.20 -9.32
N GLY A 59 6.76 3.56 -8.92
CA GLY A 59 7.33 4.86 -9.15
C GLY A 59 6.92 5.91 -8.11
N MET A 60 6.57 5.49 -6.89
CA MET A 60 6.17 6.35 -5.78
C MET A 60 5.04 7.32 -6.18
N PRO A 61 3.87 6.78 -6.58
CA PRO A 61 2.80 7.60 -7.07
C PRO A 61 2.29 8.54 -5.95
N SER A 62 2.48 9.84 -6.16
CA SER A 62 2.21 10.91 -5.18
C SER A 62 1.01 11.79 -5.54
N SER A 63 0.24 11.40 -6.56
CA SER A 63 -0.89 12.21 -7.05
C SER A 63 -2.01 12.30 -6.01
N ALA A 64 -2.44 13.53 -5.73
CA ALA A 64 -3.54 13.87 -4.83
C ALA A 64 -4.93 13.45 -5.35
N ALA A 65 -5.04 12.90 -6.56
CA ALA A 65 -6.27 12.33 -7.11
C ALA A 65 -6.48 10.85 -6.73
N GLY A 66 -5.56 10.32 -5.93
CA GLY A 66 -5.54 8.94 -5.53
C GLY A 66 -4.93 8.06 -6.63
N TRP A 67 -3.75 7.52 -6.37
CA TRP A 67 -3.16 6.52 -7.26
C TRP A 67 -3.92 5.20 -7.14
N LYS A 68 -4.13 4.54 -8.29
CA LYS A 68 -4.80 3.25 -8.34
C LYS A 68 -3.81 2.09 -8.36
N ALA A 69 -3.92 1.21 -7.38
CA ALA A 69 -3.28 -0.09 -7.29
C ALA A 69 -3.91 -1.06 -8.31
N GLY A 70 -3.80 -0.75 -9.60
CA GLY A 70 -4.34 -1.60 -10.65
C GLY A 70 -4.99 -0.87 -11.81
N GLN A 71 -4.24 -0.02 -12.49
CA GLN A 71 -4.30 -0.01 -13.95
C GLN A 71 -2.88 0.18 -14.47
N LEU A 72 -2.31 -0.88 -15.03
CA LEU A 72 -1.10 -0.83 -15.85
C LEU A 72 -1.13 0.44 -16.69
N VAL A 73 -0.33 1.44 -16.33
CA VAL A 73 -0.06 2.54 -17.24
C VAL A 73 0.85 1.92 -18.30
N PRO A 74 0.45 1.83 -19.58
CA PRO A 74 1.39 1.44 -20.61
C PRO A 74 2.53 2.45 -20.57
N GLN A 75 3.76 1.98 -20.30
CA GLN A 75 4.95 2.80 -20.46
C GLN A 75 4.88 3.46 -21.84
N PRO A 76 5.11 4.78 -21.98
CA PRO A 76 5.21 5.38 -23.30
C PRO A 76 6.34 4.65 -24.02
N ALA A 77 6.01 4.04 -25.17
CA ALA A 77 6.98 3.40 -26.03
C ALA A 77 8.11 4.40 -26.27
N ARG A 78 9.32 4.06 -25.81
CA ARG A 78 10.52 4.77 -26.20
C ARG A 78 10.61 4.66 -27.73
N ILE A 79 10.44 5.79 -28.40
CA ILE A 79 10.73 6.04 -29.81
C ILE A 79 12.19 5.75 -30.13
#